data_AF-A0A842NY66-F1
#
_entry.id   AF-A0A842NY66-F1
#
_cell.length_a   1.000
_cell.length_b   1.000
_cell.length_c   1.000
_cell.angle_alpha   90.00
_cell.angle_beta   90.00
_cell.angle_gamma   90.00
#
_symmetry.space_group_name_H-M   'P 1'
#
loop_
_entity.id
_entity.type
_entity.pdbx_description
1 polymer ?
#
loop_
_entity_poly.entity_id
_entity_poly.type
_entity_poly.pdbx_seq_one_letter_code
_entity_poly.pdbx_strand_id
1 'polypeptide(L)' 'MKPTKYMPKIETLDGAGFWKNAYAHQRGKLLKKVDVPEDQIVELVNKKYMEIPAALRYEIETSGINKKDLQ' A
#
# COMPACT_ATOMS: atom_id res chain seq x y z
N MET A 1 -32.79 -5.99 19.50
CA MET A 1 -31.50 -5.35 19.13
C MET A 1 -31.42 -5.28 17.61
N LYS A 2 -31.28 -4.08 17.03
CA LYS A 2 -31.02 -3.93 15.57
C LYS A 2 -29.51 -4.09 15.37
N PRO A 3 -29.03 -4.96 14.45
CA PRO A 3 -27.61 -5.06 14.19
C PRO A 3 -27.13 -3.75 13.56
N THR A 4 -26.17 -3.09 14.21
CA THR A 4 -25.50 -1.90 13.71
C THR A 4 -24.67 -2.27 12.49
N LYS A 5 -25.25 -2.16 11.29
CA LYS A 5 -24.55 -2.42 10.04
C LYS A 5 -23.69 -1.21 9.64
N TYR A 6 -22.58 -1.00 10.35
CA TYR A 6 -21.46 -0.21 9.85
C TYR A 6 -20.17 -0.82 10.41
N MET A 7 -19.77 -1.96 9.85
CA MET A 7 -18.35 -2.21 9.69
C MET A 7 -17.90 -1.23 8.60
N PRO A 8 -16.98 -0.29 8.87
CA PRO A 8 -16.37 0.45 7.77
C PRO A 8 -15.81 -0.60 6.81
N LYS A 9 -16.25 -0.59 5.55
CA LYS A 9 -15.61 -1.40 4.53
C LYS A 9 -14.14 -1.00 4.60
N ILE A 10 -13.26 -1.90 5.00
CA ILE A 10 -11.83 -1.64 4.99
C ILE A 10 -11.53 -1.31 3.53
N GLU A 11 -11.30 -0.03 3.24
CA GLU A 11 -10.98 0.40 1.89
C GLU A 11 -9.61 -0.18 1.58
N THR A 12 -9.59 -1.21 0.72
CA THR A 12 -8.36 -1.81 0.25
C THR A 12 -7.67 -0.83 -0.70
N LEU A 13 -6.37 -0.63 -0.54
CA LEU A 13 -5.59 0.19 -1.45
C LEU A 13 -5.47 -0.54 -2.80
N ASP A 14 -5.85 0.10 -3.90
CA ASP A 14 -5.49 -0.38 -5.24
C ASP A 14 -3.98 -0.22 -5.43
N GLY A 15 -3.21 -1.24 -5.04
CA GLY A 15 -1.76 -1.21 -5.04
C GLY A 15 -1.18 -1.01 -6.45
N ALA A 16 -1.73 -1.70 -7.44
CA ALA A 16 -1.27 -1.60 -8.83
C ALA A 16 -1.57 -0.22 -9.44
N GLY A 17 -2.81 0.27 -9.26
CA GLY A 17 -3.20 1.60 -9.74
C GLY A 17 -2.48 2.72 -9.00
N PHE A 18 -2.25 2.57 -7.69
CA PHE A 18 -1.39 3.48 -6.93
C PHE A 18 0.02 3.49 -7.51
N TRP A 19 0.67 2.32 -7.65
CA TRP A 19 2.06 2.23 -8.11
C TRP A 19 2.26 2.88 -9.48
N LYS A 20 1.32 2.66 -10.41
CA LYS A 20 1.36 3.23 -11.76
C LYS A 20 1.37 4.77 -11.74
N ASN A 21 0.66 5.39 -10.79
CA ASN A 21 0.44 6.83 -10.74
C ASN A 21 1.27 7.55 -9.66
N ALA A 22 1.92 6.81 -8.77
CA ALA A 22 2.68 7.33 -7.64
C ALA A 22 4.14 7.58 -8.00
N TYR A 23 4.68 8.72 -7.53
CA TYR A 23 6.11 9.00 -7.60
C TYR A 23 6.90 8.10 -6.63
N ALA A 24 8.21 7.99 -6.86
CA ALA A 24 9.13 7.22 -6.01
C ALA A 24 8.98 7.55 -4.51
N HIS A 25 8.91 8.83 -4.16
CA HIS A 25 8.67 9.28 -2.79
C HIS A 25 7.37 8.73 -2.17
N GLN A 26 6.28 8.70 -2.93
CA GLN A 26 4.97 8.20 -2.45
C GLN A 26 4.98 6.68 -2.30
N ARG A 27 5.62 5.97 -3.23
CA ARG A 27 5.85 4.52 -3.12
C ARG A 27 6.74 4.18 -1.91
N GLY A 28 7.77 4.98 -1.65
CA GLY A 28 8.61 4.85 -0.47
C GLY A 28 7.84 5.06 0.84
N LYS A 29 6.99 6.09 0.91
CA LYS A 29 6.07 6.30 2.05
C LYS A 29 5.16 5.09 2.28
N LEU A 30 4.61 4.51 1.20
CA LEU A 30 3.77 3.32 1.28
C LEU A 30 4.54 2.13 1.85
N LEU A 31 5.70 1.83 1.28
CA LEU A 31 6.56 0.74 1.74
C LEU A 31 6.96 0.89 3.21
N LYS A 32 7.29 2.11 3.64
CA LYS A 32 7.60 2.40 5.05
C LYS A 32 6.41 2.19 5.98
N LYS A 33 5.18 2.46 5.51
CA LYS A 33 3.96 2.22 6.29
C LYS A 33 3.58 0.75 6.41
N VAL A 34 4.06 -0.12 5.52
CA VAL A 34 3.96 -1.58 5.63
C VAL A 34 5.26 -2.18 6.17
N ASP A 35 5.97 -1.43 7.01
CA ASP A 35 7.15 -1.87 7.77
C ASP A 35 8.32 -2.42 6.93
N VAL A 36 8.44 -2.00 5.66
CA VAL A 36 9.59 -2.37 4.83
C VAL A 36 10.84 -1.59 5.29
N PRO A 37 11.98 -2.26 5.52
CA PRO A 37 13.25 -1.61 5.87
C PRO A 37 13.74 -0.61 4.82
N GLU A 38 14.35 0.50 5.25
CA GLU A 38 14.74 1.60 4.35
C GLU A 38 15.73 1.18 3.25
N ASP A 39 16.63 0.25 3.53
CA ASP A 39 17.55 -0.35 2.57
C ASP A 39 16.80 -1.08 1.45
N GLN A 40 15.74 -1.81 1.78
CA GLN A 40 14.89 -2.50 0.80
C GLN A 40 13.98 -1.54 0.04
N ILE A 41 13.54 -0.45 0.66
CA ILE A 41 12.71 0.57 0.01
C ILE A 41 13.42 1.15 -1.22
N VAL A 42 14.70 1.47 -1.10
CA VAL A 42 15.50 2.06 -2.19
C VAL A 42 15.55 1.14 -3.42
N GLU A 43 15.52 -0.18 -3.22
CA GLU A 43 15.47 -1.15 -4.31
C GLU A 43 14.06 -1.32 -4.89
N LEU A 44 13.03 -1.35 -4.04
CA LEU A 44 11.66 -1.68 -4.42
C LEU A 44 10.93 -0.51 -5.08
N VAL A 45 11.24 0.73 -4.69
CA VAL A 45 10.58 1.96 -5.16
C VAL A 45 10.63 2.14 -6.68
N ASN A 46 11.71 1.68 -7.31
CA ASN A 46 11.95 1.80 -8.75
C ASN A 46 11.43 0.60 -9.56
N LYS A 47 11.02 -0.49 -8.89
CA LYS A 47 10.48 -1.69 -9.55
C LYS A 47 9.04 -1.47 -10.00
N LYS A 48 8.60 -2.25 -10.99
CA LYS A 48 7.19 -2.37 -11.33
C LYS A 48 6.46 -3.07 -10.20
N TYR A 49 5.17 -2.78 -10.04
CA TYR A 49 4.36 -3.40 -9.00
C TYR A 49 4.43 -4.93 -9.03
N MET A 50 4.37 -5.54 -10.23
CA MET A 50 4.44 -7.00 -10.39
C MET A 50 5.79 -7.62 -9.99
N GLU A 51 6.86 -6.83 -9.93
CA GLU A 51 8.20 -7.27 -9.49
C GLU A 51 8.38 -7.19 -7.97
N ILE A 52 7.41 -6.61 -7.26
CA ILE A 52 7.35 -6.64 -5.80
C ILE A 52 6.92 -8.03 -5.33
N PRO A 53 7.52 -8.58 -4.26
CA PRO A 53 7.10 -9.84 -3.67
C PRO A 53 5.59 -9.92 -3.45
N ALA A 54 4.99 -11.05 -3.80
CA ALA A 54 3.54 -11.24 -3.71
C ALA A 54 3.01 -11.02 -2.28
N ALA A 55 3.77 -11.43 -1.26
CA ALA A 55 3.44 -11.20 0.14
C ALA A 55 3.32 -9.70 0.47
N LEU A 56 4.29 -8.90 0.03
CA LEU A 56 4.29 -7.45 0.24
C LEU A 56 3.18 -6.75 -0.56
N ARG A 57 2.84 -7.23 -1.76
CA ARG A 57 1.67 -6.73 -2.49
C ARG A 57 0.37 -6.98 -1.73
N TYR A 58 0.21 -8.17 -1.17
CA TYR A 58 -0.94 -8.50 -0.33
C TYR A 58 -1.02 -7.62 0.91
N GLU A 59 0.11 -7.40 1.61
CA GLU A 59 0.15 -6.49 2.75
C GLU A 59 -0.23 -5.07 2.36
N ILE A 60 0.30 -4.55 1.25
CA ILE A 60 -0.07 -3.24 0.72
C ILE A 60 -1.60 -3.12 0.51
N GLU A 61 -2.20 -4.11 -0.15
CA GLU A 61 -3.63 -4.08 -0.48
C GLU A 61 -4.54 -4.27 0.75
N THR A 62 -4.04 -4.96 1.79
CA THR A 62 -4.78 -5.26 3.03
C THR A 62 -4.41 -4.37 4.22
N SER A 63 -3.42 -3.48 4.07
CA SER A 63 -2.87 -2.61 5.12
C SER A 63 -3.87 -1.61 5.71
N GLY A 64 -5.01 -1.38 5.07
CA GLY A 64 -5.97 -0.34 5.43
C GLY A 64 -5.44 1.09 5.22
N ILE A 65 -4.30 1.25 4.53
CA ILE A 65 -3.71 2.55 4.20
C ILE A 65 -4.55 3.22 3.11
N ASN A 66 -4.92 4.48 3.33
CA ASN A 66 -5.58 5.27 2.31
C ASN A 66 -4.56 6.05 1.48
N LYS A 67 -4.84 6.29 0.20
CA LYS A 67 -3.99 7.11 -0.67
C LYS A 67 -3.72 8.51 -0.09
N LYS A 68 -4.69 9.07 0.66
CA LYS A 68 -4.55 10.36 1.34
C LYS A 68 -3.41 10.39 2.36
N ASP A 69 -3.07 9.24 2.94
CA ASP A 69 -1.97 9.11 3.89
C ASP A 69 -0.59 9.16 3.23
N LEU A 70 -0.55 9.09 1.90
CA LEU A 70 0.64 8.94 1.07
C LEU A 70 0.90 10.18 0.19
N GLN A 71 0.04 11.21 0.27
CA GLN A 71 0.21 12.49 -0.42
C GLN A 71 1.29 13.37 0.25
#